data_AF-A0A534V7N7-F1
#
_entry.id   AF-A0A534V7N7-F1
#
_cell.length_a   1.000
_cell.length_b   1.000
_cell.length_c   1.000
_cell.angle_alpha   90.00
_cell.angle_beta   90.00
_cell.angle_gamma   90.00
#
_symmetry.space_group_name_H-M   'P 1'
#
loop_
_entity.id
_entity.type
_entity.pdbx_description
1 polymer ?
#
loop_
_entity_poly.entity_id
_entity_poly.type
_entity_poly.pdbx_seq_one_letter_code
_entity_poly.pdbx_strand_id
1 'polypeptide(L)'
;MTKDRLEDAIAPHGGVLVDREATEAERARWEREAARLPAIRLDRRTLSDLEMIVIGGFSPLDGFMGEADHASVVDRMRLASGVVWTIPVTLGVGADQARRLAVGADVALQDEAGTTLAILHLRETYRPDKRREVTSVYGTDDPKHPGVAAVLAQGEVYLGGRVTLLRHPADLPFPEHRLTPRQTRAAFRARGWKRIVA
;
A
#
# COMPACT_ATOMS: atom_id res chain seq x y z
N MET A 1 -7.70 -18.07 -1.77
CA MET A 1 -7.55 -17.18 -0.60
C MET A 1 -7.74 -17.99 0.66
N THR A 2 -6.66 -18.32 1.35
CA THR A 2 -6.70 -19.10 2.59
C THR A 2 -6.94 -18.13 3.76
N LYS A 3 -8.16 -18.13 4.32
CA LYS A 3 -8.48 -17.39 5.54
C LYS A 3 -7.94 -18.18 6.73
N ASP A 4 -6.70 -17.90 7.10
CA ASP A 4 -6.07 -18.55 8.26
C ASP A 4 -6.51 -17.82 9.54
N ARG A 5 -7.38 -18.44 10.33
CA ARG A 5 -7.79 -17.91 11.64
C ARG A 5 -6.66 -18.26 12.62
N LEU A 6 -5.79 -17.30 12.90
CA LEU A 6 -4.61 -17.50 13.74
C LEU A 6 -5.01 -17.53 15.23
N GLU A 7 -5.39 -18.69 15.76
CA GLU A 7 -5.98 -18.86 17.11
C GLU A 7 -5.03 -18.50 18.29
N ASP A 8 -3.72 -18.38 18.05
CA ASP A 8 -2.70 -18.18 19.10
C ASP A 8 -2.08 -16.77 19.17
N ALA A 9 -2.65 -15.78 18.47
CA ALA A 9 -2.13 -14.41 18.48
C ALA A 9 -3.27 -13.39 18.38
N ILE A 10 -3.03 -12.14 18.80
CA ILE A 10 -3.96 -11.05 18.52
C ILE A 10 -4.30 -11.03 17.02
N ALA A 11 -5.59 -10.94 16.71
CA ALA A 11 -6.05 -10.88 15.34
C ALA A 11 -5.35 -9.71 14.61
N PRO A 12 -4.98 -9.88 13.33
CA PRO A 12 -4.57 -8.75 12.50
C PRO A 12 -5.62 -7.64 12.53
N HIS A 13 -5.19 -6.41 12.32
CA HIS A 13 -6.12 -5.28 12.26
C HIS A 13 -7.14 -5.48 11.13
N GLY A 14 -8.42 -5.22 11.41
CA GLY A 14 -9.53 -5.60 10.51
C GLY A 14 -9.88 -7.10 10.49
N GLY A 15 -9.25 -7.92 11.34
CA GLY A 15 -9.58 -9.33 11.59
C GLY A 15 -8.88 -10.35 10.69
N VAL A 16 -8.29 -9.93 9.57
CA VAL A 16 -7.63 -10.81 8.59
C VAL A 16 -6.30 -10.21 8.18
N LEU A 17 -5.26 -11.04 8.10
CA LEU A 17 -3.98 -10.64 7.51
C LEU A 17 -4.15 -10.64 5.98
N VAL A 18 -4.04 -9.46 5.37
CA VAL A 18 -4.18 -9.28 3.93
C VAL A 18 -2.80 -9.20 3.31
N ASP A 19 -2.29 -10.32 2.78
CA ASP A 19 -1.15 -10.28 1.85
C ASP A 19 -1.64 -10.17 0.40
N ARG A 20 -0.83 -9.53 -0.44
CA ARG A 20 -1.13 -9.27 -1.84
C ARG A 20 -0.10 -9.89 -2.77
N GLU A 21 0.55 -10.97 -2.33
CA GLU A 21 1.47 -11.71 -3.19
C GLU A 21 0.73 -12.37 -4.35
N ALA A 22 1.30 -12.27 -5.56
CA ALA A 22 0.78 -12.97 -6.73
C ALA A 22 0.90 -14.48 -6.54
N THR A 23 -0.19 -15.18 -6.85
CA THR A 23 -0.15 -16.61 -7.11
C THR A 23 0.78 -16.92 -8.28
N GLU A 24 1.20 -18.18 -8.41
CA GLU A 24 2.03 -18.63 -9.53
C GLU A 24 1.39 -18.32 -10.89
N ALA A 25 0.07 -18.53 -11.02
CA ALA A 25 -0.68 -18.23 -12.23
C ALA A 25 -0.71 -16.72 -12.56
N GLU A 26 -0.95 -15.87 -11.55
CA GLU A 26 -0.92 -14.41 -11.72
C GLU A 26 0.48 -13.92 -12.10
N ARG A 27 1.52 -14.46 -11.45
CA ARG A 27 2.91 -14.11 -11.74
C ARG A 27 3.29 -14.47 -13.17
N ALA A 28 3.01 -15.71 -13.59
CA ALA A 28 3.29 -16.16 -14.95
C ALA A 28 2.53 -15.33 -15.99
N ARG A 29 1.27 -14.95 -15.72
CA ARG A 29 0.52 -14.03 -16.58
C ARG A 29 1.23 -12.68 -16.69
N TRP A 30 1.54 -12.06 -15.56
CA TRP A 30 2.08 -10.72 -15.53
C TRP A 30 3.50 -10.62 -16.07
N GLU A 31 4.31 -11.67 -15.96
CA GLU A 31 5.62 -11.73 -16.62
C GLU A 31 5.54 -11.61 -18.14
N ARG A 32 4.43 -12.05 -18.76
CA ARG A 32 4.21 -11.91 -20.22
C ARG A 32 3.57 -10.58 -20.61
N GLU A 33 2.74 -10.01 -19.74
CA GLU A 33 1.87 -8.88 -20.08
C GLU A 33 2.38 -7.53 -19.55
N ALA A 34 3.08 -7.50 -18.41
CA ALA A 34 3.40 -6.26 -17.69
C ALA A 34 4.22 -5.25 -18.50
N ALA A 35 5.10 -5.72 -19.39
CA ALA A 35 5.91 -4.85 -20.25
C ALA A 35 5.08 -4.01 -21.24
N ARG A 36 3.81 -4.37 -21.46
CA ARG A 36 2.88 -3.65 -22.35
C ARG A 36 1.96 -2.70 -21.59
N LEU A 37 1.96 -2.76 -20.26
CA LEU A 37 1.10 -1.91 -19.44
C LEU A 37 1.67 -0.50 -19.34
N PRO A 38 0.82 0.52 -19.13
CA PRO A 38 1.31 1.79 -18.62
C PRO A 38 2.04 1.56 -17.30
N ALA A 39 3.14 2.27 -17.09
CA ALA A 39 3.97 2.11 -15.92
C ALA A 39 4.04 3.40 -15.09
N ILE A 40 4.10 3.23 -13.77
CA ILE A 40 4.38 4.28 -12.80
C ILE A 40 5.65 3.88 -12.06
N ARG A 41 6.66 4.74 -12.13
CA ARG A 41 7.85 4.63 -11.30
C ARG A 41 7.52 5.19 -9.92
N LEU A 42 7.71 4.37 -8.89
CA LEU A 42 7.48 4.74 -7.51
C LEU A 42 8.69 5.48 -6.94
N ASP A 43 8.42 6.48 -6.12
CA ASP A 43 9.45 7.02 -5.22
C ASP A 43 9.67 6.08 -4.01
N ARG A 44 10.71 6.34 -3.24
CA ARG A 44 11.09 5.51 -2.09
C ARG A 44 10.00 5.41 -1.02
N ARG A 45 9.24 6.48 -0.81
CA ARG A 45 8.19 6.52 0.20
C ARG A 45 7.03 5.62 -0.24
N THR A 46 6.57 5.80 -1.47
CA THR A 46 5.47 5.03 -2.05
C THR A 46 5.85 3.56 -2.24
N LEU A 47 7.13 3.28 -2.53
CA LEU A 47 7.66 1.92 -2.54
C LEU A 47 7.58 1.28 -1.14
N SER A 48 7.91 2.03 -0.08
CA SER A 48 7.78 1.55 1.30
C SER A 48 6.32 1.28 1.66
N ASP A 49 5.39 2.15 1.23
CA ASP A 49 3.95 1.93 1.42
C ASP A 49 3.47 0.69 0.65
N LEU A 50 3.93 0.50 -0.59
CA LEU A 50 3.65 -0.70 -1.37
C LEU A 50 4.13 -1.96 -0.63
N GLU A 51 5.37 -1.98 -0.12
CA GLU A 51 5.91 -3.09 0.67
C GLU A 51 5.00 -3.42 1.86
N MET A 52 4.58 -2.40 2.62
CA MET A 52 3.73 -2.59 3.79
C MET A 52 2.32 -3.11 3.45
N ILE A 53 1.74 -2.68 2.33
CA ILE A 53 0.47 -3.22 1.82
C ILE A 53 0.65 -4.69 1.46
N VAL A 54 1.64 -5.02 0.63
CA VAL A 54 1.72 -6.34 0.00
C VAL A 54 2.06 -7.47 0.97
N ILE A 55 2.82 -7.18 2.03
CA ILE A 55 3.13 -8.17 3.08
C ILE A 55 2.04 -8.24 4.17
N GLY A 56 1.02 -7.39 4.09
CA GLY A 56 -0.07 -7.28 5.06
C GLY A 56 0.28 -6.53 6.34
N GLY A 57 1.38 -5.78 6.36
CA GLY A 57 1.71 -4.87 7.46
C GLY A 57 0.66 -3.76 7.60
N PHE A 58 0.03 -3.38 6.50
CA PHE A 58 -1.08 -2.42 6.44
C PHE A 58 -2.47 -3.06 6.36
N SER A 59 -2.64 -4.31 6.81
CA SER A 59 -3.99 -4.90 6.93
C SER A 59 -4.93 -3.95 7.69
N PRO A 60 -6.16 -3.70 7.21
CA PRO A 60 -6.88 -4.45 6.17
C PRO A 60 -6.71 -3.94 4.73
N LEU A 61 -5.81 -2.98 4.46
CA LEU A 61 -5.64 -2.45 3.12
C LEU A 61 -5.16 -3.53 2.15
N ASP A 62 -5.77 -3.58 0.96
CA ASP A 62 -5.41 -4.49 -0.14
C ASP A 62 -4.81 -3.74 -1.35
N GLY A 63 -4.54 -2.45 -1.18
CA GLY A 63 -4.08 -1.53 -2.20
C GLY A 63 -4.02 -0.08 -1.71
N PHE A 64 -3.79 0.84 -2.65
CA PHE A 64 -3.82 2.28 -2.38
C PHE A 64 -5.26 2.77 -2.22
N MET A 65 -5.47 3.68 -1.28
CA MET A 65 -6.81 4.10 -0.87
C MET A 65 -7.57 4.76 -2.00
N GLY A 66 -8.83 4.33 -2.11
CA GLY A 66 -9.85 5.02 -2.86
C GLY A 66 -10.33 6.32 -2.20
N GLU A 67 -11.15 7.10 -2.92
CA GLU A 67 -11.60 8.42 -2.46
C GLU A 67 -12.40 8.33 -1.15
N ALA A 68 -13.30 7.34 -1.04
CA ALA A 68 -14.14 7.16 0.14
C ALA A 68 -13.33 6.80 1.40
N ASP A 69 -12.33 5.92 1.26
CA ASP A 69 -11.44 5.56 2.37
C ASP A 69 -10.54 6.74 2.73
N HIS A 70 -9.94 7.41 1.74
CA HIS A 70 -9.11 8.59 1.93
C HIS A 70 -9.86 9.70 2.69
N ALA A 71 -11.02 10.13 2.18
CA ALA A 71 -11.81 11.18 2.80
C ALA A 71 -12.24 10.80 4.23
N SER A 72 -12.65 9.55 4.43
CA SER A 72 -13.03 9.06 5.76
C SER A 72 -11.86 9.05 6.74
N VAL A 73 -10.65 8.68 6.30
CA VAL A 73 -9.44 8.70 7.13
C VAL A 73 -9.09 10.12 7.52
N VAL A 74 -9.09 11.05 6.56
CA VAL A 74 -8.82 12.47 6.80
C VAL A 74 -9.80 13.06 7.82
N ASP A 75 -11.08 12.69 7.75
CA ASP A 75 -12.13 13.34 8.53
C ASP A 75 -12.40 12.69 9.88
N ARG A 76 -12.23 11.37 9.94
CA ARG A 76 -12.76 10.54 11.04
C ARG A 76 -11.74 9.55 11.59
N MET A 77 -10.52 9.54 11.06
CA MET A 77 -9.48 8.58 11.43
C MET A 77 -9.96 7.13 11.33
N ARG A 78 -10.78 6.85 10.31
CA ARG A 78 -11.35 5.53 10.02
C ARG A 78 -11.45 5.33 8.53
N LEU A 79 -11.24 4.10 8.07
CA LEU A 79 -11.65 3.66 6.74
C LEU A 79 -13.17 3.86 6.57
N ALA A 80 -13.66 3.85 5.33
CA ALA A 80 -15.09 3.95 5.04
C ALA A 80 -15.89 2.78 5.67
N SER A 81 -15.23 1.65 5.89
CA SER A 81 -15.76 0.49 6.64
C SER A 81 -15.94 0.74 8.14
N GLY A 82 -15.41 1.83 8.68
CA GLY A 82 -15.43 2.17 10.11
C GLY A 82 -14.22 1.65 10.91
N VAL A 83 -13.37 0.82 10.31
CA VAL A 83 -12.11 0.36 10.93
C VAL A 83 -11.19 1.54 11.17
N VAL A 84 -10.63 1.65 12.37
CA VAL A 84 -9.71 2.74 12.75
C VAL A 84 -8.50 2.78 11.83
N TRP A 85 -8.19 3.93 11.26
CA TRP A 85 -7.02 4.14 10.42
C TRP A 85 -6.74 5.63 10.31
N THR A 86 -5.53 6.07 10.67
CA THR A 86 -5.27 7.50 10.95
C THR A 86 -4.49 8.22 9.85
N ILE A 87 -3.72 7.51 9.03
CA ILE A 87 -2.82 8.11 8.02
C ILE A 87 -3.21 7.60 6.62
N PRO A 88 -3.58 8.46 5.67
CA PRO A 88 -3.87 8.03 4.30
C PRO A 88 -2.69 7.31 3.64
N VAL A 89 -2.97 6.22 2.92
CA VAL A 89 -1.98 5.48 2.12
C VAL A 89 -2.36 5.60 0.66
N THR A 90 -1.71 6.52 -0.04
CA THR A 90 -2.14 7.01 -1.37
C THR A 90 -1.02 6.94 -2.39
N LEU A 91 -1.40 6.79 -3.67
CA LEU A 91 -0.50 6.87 -4.81
C LEU A 91 -0.86 8.09 -5.65
N GLY A 92 -0.07 9.17 -5.53
CA GLY A 92 -0.29 10.40 -6.28
C GLY A 92 0.54 10.49 -7.56
N VAL A 93 -0.11 10.84 -8.67
CA VAL A 93 0.52 11.07 -9.98
C VAL A 93 0.17 12.43 -10.56
N GLY A 94 1.00 12.92 -11.48
CA GLY A 94 0.71 14.18 -12.19
C GLY A 94 -0.55 14.07 -13.06
N ALA A 95 -1.23 15.20 -13.29
CA ALA A 95 -2.48 15.22 -14.05
C ALA A 95 -2.36 14.65 -15.47
N ASP A 96 -1.24 14.91 -16.15
CA ASP A 96 -0.94 14.36 -17.48
C ASP A 96 -0.81 12.84 -17.45
N GLN A 97 -0.16 12.29 -16.42
CA GLN A 97 -0.02 10.84 -16.27
C GLN A 97 -1.37 10.21 -15.96
N ALA A 98 -2.16 10.79 -15.05
CA ALA A 98 -3.51 10.32 -14.74
C ALA A 98 -4.42 10.29 -15.98
N ARG A 99 -4.38 11.33 -16.83
CA ARG A 99 -5.18 11.40 -18.08
C ARG A 99 -4.91 10.25 -19.06
N ARG A 100 -3.72 9.64 -18.99
CA ARG A 100 -3.34 8.51 -19.85
C ARG A 100 -3.72 7.15 -19.27
N LEU A 101 -4.21 7.12 -18.03
CA LEU A 101 -4.64 5.90 -17.36
C LEU A 101 -6.17 5.78 -17.46
N ALA A 102 -6.64 4.60 -17.87
CA ALA A 102 -8.07 4.29 -17.88
C ALA A 102 -8.45 3.58 -16.58
N VAL A 103 -9.54 4.02 -15.95
CA VAL A 103 -10.14 3.28 -14.83
C VAL A 103 -10.53 1.88 -15.30
N GLY A 104 -10.23 0.87 -14.48
CA GLY A 104 -10.39 -0.54 -14.82
C GLY A 104 -9.17 -1.16 -15.52
N ALA A 105 -8.16 -0.37 -15.88
CA ALA A 105 -6.92 -0.88 -16.45
C ALA A 105 -5.95 -1.40 -15.38
N ASP A 106 -5.06 -2.28 -15.83
CA ASP A 106 -3.91 -2.73 -15.06
C ASP A 106 -2.70 -1.82 -15.32
N VAL A 107 -2.00 -1.43 -14.26
CA VAL A 107 -0.87 -0.50 -14.31
C VAL A 107 0.34 -1.13 -13.64
N ALA A 108 1.50 -1.14 -14.32
CA ALA A 108 2.74 -1.64 -13.76
C ALA A 108 3.32 -0.64 -12.73
N LEU A 109 3.65 -1.10 -11.54
CA LEU A 109 4.36 -0.33 -10.52
C LEU A 109 5.83 -0.74 -10.52
N GLN A 110 6.70 0.22 -10.79
CA GLN A 110 8.13 0.01 -10.98
C GLN A 110 8.96 0.68 -9.89
N ASP A 111 10.11 0.10 -9.58
CA ASP A 111 11.13 0.76 -8.78
C ASP A 111 11.91 1.83 -9.56
N GLU A 112 12.87 2.48 -8.88
CA GLU A 112 13.75 3.49 -9.48
C GLU A 112 14.56 2.93 -10.67
N ALA A 113 14.90 1.64 -10.67
CA ALA A 113 15.64 0.96 -11.74
C ALA A 113 14.74 0.55 -12.93
N GLY A 114 13.41 0.68 -12.81
CA GLY A 114 12.45 0.28 -13.84
C GLY A 114 12.00 -1.18 -13.76
N THR A 115 12.38 -1.91 -12.70
CA THR A 115 11.91 -3.27 -12.46
C THR A 115 10.44 -3.23 -12.07
N THR A 116 9.59 -4.01 -12.74
CA THR A 116 8.18 -4.12 -12.34
C THR A 116 8.05 -5.01 -11.10
N LEU A 117 7.59 -4.40 -10.01
CA LEU A 117 7.43 -5.05 -8.72
C LEU A 117 6.01 -5.54 -8.49
N ALA A 118 5.01 -4.74 -8.88
CA ALA A 118 3.61 -5.03 -8.64
C ALA A 118 2.72 -4.54 -9.77
N ILE A 119 1.48 -5.03 -9.80
CA ILE A 119 0.40 -4.53 -10.66
C ILE A 119 -0.62 -3.81 -9.79
N LEU A 120 -0.96 -2.58 -10.16
CA LEU A 120 -2.11 -1.85 -9.67
C LEU A 120 -3.31 -2.15 -10.57
N HIS A 121 -4.33 -2.76 -9.98
CA HIS A 121 -5.65 -2.91 -10.59
C HIS A 121 -6.43 -1.62 -10.33
N LEU A 122 -6.32 -0.65 -11.25
CA LEU A 122 -6.84 0.71 -11.07
C LEU A 122 -8.37 0.71 -11.02
N ARG A 123 -8.94 1.20 -9.92
CA ARG A 123 -10.39 1.23 -9.71
C ARG A 123 -10.98 2.62 -9.82
N GLU A 124 -10.21 3.63 -9.47
CA GLU A 124 -10.65 5.02 -9.54
C GLU A 124 -9.48 5.98 -9.53
N THR A 125 -9.74 7.20 -9.98
CA THR A 125 -8.84 8.34 -9.87
C THR A 125 -9.60 9.51 -9.28
N TYR A 126 -8.99 10.27 -8.37
CA TYR A 126 -9.63 11.39 -7.70
C TYR A 126 -8.62 12.49 -7.38
N ARG A 127 -9.12 13.71 -7.13
CA ARG A 127 -8.30 14.88 -6.77
C ARG A 127 -8.55 15.23 -5.30
N PRO A 128 -7.58 14.98 -4.41
CA PRO A 128 -7.74 15.28 -2.98
C PRO A 128 -7.62 16.78 -2.71
N ASP A 129 -8.27 17.25 -1.65
CA ASP A 129 -7.90 18.52 -1.01
C ASP A 129 -6.69 18.30 -0.09
N LYS A 130 -5.50 18.53 -0.64
CA LYS A 130 -4.24 18.32 0.09
C LYS A 130 -4.08 19.25 1.29
N ARG A 131 -4.63 20.47 1.25
CA ARG A 131 -4.56 21.39 2.40
C ARG A 131 -5.40 20.85 3.55
N ARG A 132 -6.59 20.37 3.24
CA ARG A 132 -7.47 19.70 4.20
C ARG A 132 -6.82 18.43 4.77
N GLU A 133 -6.19 17.63 3.92
CA GLU A 133 -5.45 16.44 4.35
C GLU A 133 -4.35 16.78 5.35
N VAL A 134 -3.44 17.70 5.01
CA VAL A 134 -2.29 17.98 5.88
C VAL A 134 -2.70 18.61 7.20
N THR A 135 -3.67 19.52 7.19
CA THR A 135 -4.18 20.15 8.42
C THR A 135 -4.91 19.16 9.32
N SER A 136 -5.68 18.22 8.75
CA SER A 136 -6.42 17.22 9.54
C SER A 136 -5.52 16.09 10.06
N VAL A 137 -4.54 15.66 9.27
CA VAL A 137 -3.66 14.51 9.60
C VAL A 137 -2.47 14.94 10.45
N TYR A 138 -1.84 16.08 10.14
CA TYR A 138 -0.61 16.54 10.81
C TYR A 138 -0.84 17.72 11.76
N GLY A 139 -2.05 18.30 11.78
CA GLY A 139 -2.36 19.46 12.63
C GLY A 139 -1.71 20.77 12.16
N THR A 140 -1.07 20.79 10.99
CA THR A 140 -0.36 21.95 10.43
C THR A 140 -0.29 21.85 8.90
N ASP A 141 -0.18 22.99 8.23
CA ASP A 141 0.14 23.11 6.80
C ASP A 141 1.56 23.63 6.55
N ASP A 142 2.41 23.72 7.59
CA ASP A 142 3.81 24.14 7.46
C ASP A 142 4.61 23.13 6.63
N PRO A 143 5.15 23.52 5.45
CA PRO A 143 5.94 22.63 4.60
C PRO A 143 7.27 22.20 5.23
N LYS A 144 7.69 22.77 6.36
CA LYS A 144 8.83 22.26 7.14
C LYS A 144 8.50 20.96 7.87
N HIS A 145 7.22 20.65 8.11
CA HIS A 145 6.83 19.38 8.68
C HIS A 145 7.02 18.26 7.63
N PRO A 146 7.83 17.20 7.89
CA PRO A 146 8.16 16.20 6.87
C PRO A 146 6.95 15.49 6.26
N GLY A 147 5.92 15.23 7.07
CA GLY A 147 4.67 14.64 6.58
C GLY A 147 3.87 15.57 5.66
N VAL A 148 3.89 16.87 5.94
CA VAL A 148 3.22 17.89 5.12
C VAL A 148 3.96 18.03 3.79
N ALA A 149 5.29 18.16 3.84
CA ALA A 149 6.14 18.21 2.66
C ALA A 149 5.90 17.01 1.73
N ALA A 150 5.79 15.80 2.29
CA ALA A 150 5.54 14.59 1.51
C ALA A 150 4.18 14.62 0.78
N VAL A 151 3.08 14.97 1.46
CA VAL A 151 1.75 15.06 0.83
C VAL A 151 1.71 16.14 -0.25
N LEU A 152 2.29 17.31 0.03
CA LEU A 152 2.35 18.41 -0.93
C LEU A 152 3.20 18.06 -2.17
N ALA A 153 4.26 17.27 -2.00
CA ALA A 153 5.13 16.83 -3.10
C ALA A 153 4.52 15.75 -4.01
N GLN A 154 3.50 15.00 -3.54
CA GLN A 154 2.82 14.01 -4.38
C GLN A 154 2.16 14.65 -5.60
N GLY A 155 1.78 13.84 -6.59
CA GLY A 155 0.97 14.29 -7.72
C GLY A 155 -0.41 14.83 -7.32
N GLU A 156 -1.05 15.54 -8.24
CA GLU A 156 -2.36 16.18 -8.03
C GLU A 156 -3.54 15.20 -8.05
N VAL A 157 -3.35 14.02 -8.65
CA VAL A 157 -4.40 13.01 -8.82
C VAL A 157 -3.98 11.75 -8.10
N TYR A 158 -4.83 11.24 -7.22
CA TYR A 158 -4.62 9.99 -6.51
C TYR A 158 -5.23 8.83 -7.27
N LEU A 159 -4.54 7.70 -7.24
CA LEU A 159 -4.95 6.44 -7.86
C LEU A 159 -5.37 5.46 -6.78
N GLY A 160 -6.64 5.08 -6.79
CA GLY A 160 -7.23 4.08 -5.88
C GLY A 160 -7.33 2.73 -6.57
N GLY A 161 -6.89 1.67 -5.90
CA GLY A 161 -6.95 0.33 -6.50
C GLY A 161 -6.17 -0.73 -5.74
N ARG A 162 -6.53 -1.98 -6.00
CA ARG A 162 -5.86 -3.14 -5.40
C ARG A 162 -4.49 -3.33 -6.01
N VAL A 163 -3.54 -3.81 -5.22
CA VAL A 163 -2.23 -4.19 -5.71
C VAL A 163 -2.06 -5.71 -5.72
N THR A 164 -1.17 -6.20 -6.58
CA THR A 164 -0.73 -7.58 -6.63
C THR A 164 0.79 -7.60 -6.84
N LEU A 165 1.54 -8.13 -5.88
CA LEU A 165 3.00 -8.14 -5.87
C LEU A 165 3.54 -9.28 -6.73
N LEU A 166 4.35 -8.94 -7.72
CA LEU A 166 5.03 -9.88 -8.60
C LEU A 166 6.41 -10.29 -8.10
N ARG A 167 7.10 -9.41 -7.37
CA ARG A 167 8.41 -9.67 -6.75
C ARG A 167 8.71 -8.59 -5.72
N HIS A 168 9.42 -8.96 -4.66
CA HIS A 168 9.94 -7.99 -3.69
C HIS A 168 11.08 -7.17 -4.32
N PRO A 169 11.33 -5.94 -3.84
CA PRO A 169 12.52 -5.18 -4.24
C PRO A 169 13.80 -5.99 -4.04
N ALA A 170 14.69 -5.90 -5.02
CA ALA A 170 16.03 -6.48 -4.90
C ALA A 170 16.88 -5.67 -3.90
N ASP A 171 17.93 -6.31 -3.37
CA ASP A 171 19.03 -5.66 -2.65
C ASP A 171 18.63 -4.84 -1.40
N LEU A 172 17.57 -5.27 -0.70
CA LEU A 172 17.24 -4.68 0.60
C LEU A 172 18.33 -5.02 1.64
N PRO A 173 18.83 -4.03 2.40
CA PRO A 173 19.84 -4.27 3.42
C PRO A 173 19.23 -5.10 4.57
N PHE A 174 20.04 -6.02 5.09
CA PHE A 174 19.72 -6.92 6.21
C PHE A 174 18.46 -7.79 5.97
N PRO A 175 18.40 -8.56 4.87
CA PRO A 175 17.21 -9.35 4.53
C PRO A 175 16.78 -10.33 5.63
N GLU A 176 17.73 -10.87 6.41
CA GLU A 176 17.50 -11.74 7.56
C GLU A 176 16.71 -11.07 8.70
N HIS A 177 16.66 -9.75 8.74
CA HIS A 177 15.93 -8.97 9.74
C HIS A 177 14.56 -8.46 9.23
N ARG A 178 14.24 -8.64 7.94
CA ARG A 178 13.01 -8.14 7.32
C ARG A 178 11.92 -9.20 7.28
N LEU A 179 11.52 -9.69 8.45
CA LEU A 179 10.44 -10.67 8.55
C LEU A 179 9.08 -10.05 8.23
N THR A 180 8.32 -10.68 7.34
CA THR A 180 6.92 -10.31 7.08
C THR A 180 6.05 -10.54 8.33
N PRO A 181 4.87 -9.90 8.46
CA PRO A 181 3.94 -10.19 9.54
C PRO A 181 3.62 -11.69 9.69
N ARG A 182 3.50 -12.42 8.57
CA ARG A 182 3.30 -13.87 8.57
C ARG A 182 4.50 -14.61 9.17
N GLN A 183 5.72 -14.26 8.75
CA GLN A 183 6.96 -14.87 9.25
C GLN A 183 7.19 -14.53 10.73
N THR A 184 7.00 -13.28 11.14
CA THR A 184 7.12 -12.84 12.54
C THR A 184 6.16 -13.59 13.45
N ARG A 185 4.89 -13.75 13.04
CA ARG A 185 3.90 -14.54 13.79
C ARG A 185 4.28 -16.01 13.88
N ALA A 186 4.82 -16.60 12.80
CA ALA A 186 5.35 -17.97 12.83
C ALA A 186 6.55 -18.11 13.78
N ALA A 187 7.44 -17.12 13.79
CA ALA A 187 8.60 -17.05 14.66
C ALA A 187 8.21 -16.99 16.15
N PHE A 188 7.15 -16.26 16.50
CA PHE A 188 6.60 -16.24 17.86
C PHE A 188 6.05 -17.61 18.28
N ARG A 189 5.27 -18.27 17.41
CA ARG A 189 4.74 -19.61 17.67
C ARG A 189 5.85 -20.64 17.87
N ALA A 190 6.86 -20.64 17.00
CA ALA A 190 8.00 -21.54 17.11
C ALA A 190 8.76 -21.38 18.43
N ARG A 191 8.71 -20.20 19.05
CA ARG A 191 9.32 -19.89 20.36
C ARG A 191 8.38 -20.08 21.55
N GLY A 192 7.11 -20.46 21.31
CA GLY A 192 6.09 -20.58 22.35
C GLY A 192 5.70 -19.24 22.99
N TRP A 193 5.94 -18.11 22.33
CA TRP A 193 5.65 -16.78 22.87
C TRP A 193 4.16 -16.47 22.77
N LYS A 194 3.52 -16.23 23.92
CA LYS A 194 2.09 -15.91 24.03
C LYS A 194 1.79 -14.42 24.25
N ARG A 195 2.78 -13.67 24.74
CA ARG A 195 2.69 -12.23 25.04
C ARG A 195 3.93 -11.55 24.50
N ILE A 196 3.74 -10.55 23.65
CA ILE A 196 4.80 -9.82 22.95
C ILE A 196 4.54 -8.33 23.15
N VAL A 197 5.58 -7.58 23.50
CA VAL A 197 5.59 -6.12 23.54
C VAL A 197 6.50 -5.66 22.40
N ALA A 198 6.02 -4.73 21.57
CA ALA A 198 6.75 -4.15 20.45
C ALA A 198 7.21 -2.73 20.80
#